data_AF-A0A965P6I2-F1
#
_entry.id   AF-A0A965P6I2-F1
#
_cell.length_a   1.000
_cell.length_b   1.000
_cell.length_c   1.000
_cell.angle_alpha   90.00
_cell.angle_beta   90.00
_cell.angle_gamma   90.00
#
_symmetry.space_group_name_H-M   'P 1'
#
loop_
_entity.id
_entity.type
_entity.pdbx_description
1 polymer ?
#
loop_
_entity_poly.entity_id
_entity_poly.type
_entity_poly.pdbx_seq_one_letter_code
_entity_poly.pdbx_strand_id
1 'polypeptide(L)' 'MSPAKTSSPAPLRTPDGRYIVVRGRLWRTSNPGLEPAERDLQVKALMAARRAVRAALATDDPKALKAA' A
#
# COMPACT_ATOMS: atom_id res chain seq x y z
N MET A 1 -13.67 31.26 -3.06
CA MET A 1 -13.18 30.68 -4.33
C MET A 1 -12.09 29.67 -3.97
N SER A 2 -12.39 28.37 -3.93
CA SER A 2 -11.38 27.33 -3.63
C SER A 2 -10.49 27.10 -4.85
N PRO A 3 -9.16 26.97 -4.71
CA PRO A 3 -8.29 26.72 -5.85
C PRO A 3 -8.58 25.35 -6.47
N ALA A 4 -8.68 25.32 -7.80
CA ALA A 4 -8.82 24.09 -8.58
C ALA A 4 -7.62 23.17 -8.32
N LYS A 5 -7.88 21.90 -7.99
CA LYS A 5 -6.83 20.89 -7.83
C LYS A 5 -6.17 20.63 -9.19
N THR A 6 -4.92 21.06 -9.37
CA THR A 6 -4.10 20.66 -10.51
C THR A 6 -3.64 19.21 -10.32
N SER A 7 -3.98 18.33 -11.27
CA SER A 7 -3.46 16.96 -11.30
C SER A 7 -2.00 16.99 -11.77
N SER A 8 -1.07 16.47 -10.97
CA SER A 8 0.30 16.24 -11.43
C SER A 8 0.32 15.09 -12.45
N PRO A 9 1.22 15.14 -13.45
CA PRO A 9 1.40 14.03 -14.39
C PRO A 9 1.86 12.76 -13.66
N ALA A 10 1.49 11.60 -14.21
CA ALA A 10 1.88 10.32 -13.65
C ALA A 10 3.42 10.18 -13.60
N PRO A 11 3.99 9.59 -12.54
CA PRO A 11 5.43 9.41 -12.43
C PRO A 11 5.96 8.43 -13.49
N LEU A 12 7.20 8.65 -13.93
CA LEU A 12 7.91 7.74 -14.83
C LEU A 12 7.99 6.34 -14.22
N ARG A 13 7.87 5.31 -15.05
CA ARG A 13 7.95 3.90 -14.66
C ARG A 13 9.11 3.21 -15.34
N THR A 14 9.70 2.23 -14.66
CA THR A 14 10.65 1.31 -15.30
C THR A 14 9.92 0.40 -16.30
N PRO A 15 10.58 -0.07 -17.37
CA PRO A 15 9.96 -0.96 -18.36
C PRO A 15 9.39 -2.25 -17.77
N ASP A 16 10.03 -2.77 -16.72
CA ASP A 16 9.57 -3.95 -15.98
C ASP A 16 8.41 -3.66 -15.01
N GLY A 17 7.98 -2.39 -14.89
CA GLY A 17 6.87 -1.95 -14.06
C GLY A 17 7.11 -2.00 -12.55
N ARG A 18 8.28 -2.45 -12.08
CA ARG A 18 8.58 -2.67 -10.66
C ARG A 18 8.87 -1.39 -9.86
N TYR A 19 9.15 -0.29 -10.55
CA TYR A 19 9.50 0.97 -9.92
C TYR A 19 8.84 2.17 -10.60
N ILE A 20 8.55 3.20 -9.79
CA ILE A 20 8.29 4.56 -10.26
C ILE A 20 9.47 5.47 -9.86
N VAL A 21 9.74 6.50 -10.66
CA VAL A 21 10.72 7.54 -10.34
C VAL A 21 9.97 8.76 -9.79
N VAL A 22 10.25 9.11 -8.53
CA VAL A 22 9.69 10.30 -7.87
C VAL A 22 10.86 11.11 -7.33
N ARG A 23 11.01 12.35 -7.82
CA ARG A 23 12.11 13.27 -7.44
C ARG A 23 13.50 12.62 -7.57
N GLY A 24 13.73 11.92 -8.68
CA GLY A 24 15.00 11.25 -8.96
C GLY A 24 15.25 9.96 -8.15
N ARG A 25 14.29 9.51 -7.34
CA ARG A 25 14.41 8.29 -6.53
C ARG A 25 13.49 7.19 -7.04
N LEU A 26 13.98 5.95 -7.04
CA LEU A 26 13.18 4.77 -7.32
C LEU A 26 12.34 4.39 -6.10
N TRP A 27 11.04 4.23 -6.33
CA TRP A 27 10.07 3.71 -5.36
C TRP A 27 9.49 2.41 -5.89
N ARG A 28 9.47 1.37 -5.05
CA ARG A 28 8.89 0.07 -5.41
C ARG A 28 7.39 0.17 -5.60
N THR A 29 6.90 -0.45 -6.66
CA THR A 29 5.46 -0.65 -6.91
C THR A 29 4.98 -1.99 -6.36
N SER A 30 3.66 -2.24 -6.43
CA SER A 30 3.12 -3.59 -6.29
C SER A 30 3.74 -4.50 -7.35
N ASN A 31 3.97 -5.78 -7.03
CA ASN A 31 4.51 -6.74 -7.99
C ASN A 31 3.62 -6.78 -9.25
N PRO A 32 4.14 -6.38 -10.43
CA PRO A 32 3.34 -6.31 -11.66
C PRO A 32 3.03 -7.70 -12.23
N GLY A 33 3.73 -8.75 -11.78
CA GLY A 33 3.45 -10.13 -12.18
C GLY A 33 2.37 -10.84 -11.37
N LEU A 34 1.66 -10.13 -10.48
CA LEU A 34 0.50 -10.70 -9.77
C LEU A 34 -0.75 -10.49 -10.59
N GLU A 35 -1.58 -11.54 -10.66
CA GLU A 35 -2.92 -11.39 -11.22
C GLU A 35 -3.75 -10.40 -10.38
N PRO A 36 -4.64 -9.60 -11.00
CA PRO A 36 -5.41 -8.59 -10.28
C PRO A 36 -6.18 -9.14 -9.07
N ALA A 37 -6.75 -10.33 -9.21
CA ALA A 37 -7.47 -10.99 -8.13
C ALA A 37 -6.55 -11.37 -6.95
N GLU A 38 -5.36 -11.90 -7.23
CA GLU A 38 -4.38 -12.26 -6.19
C GLU A 38 -3.88 -11.02 -5.47
N ARG A 39 -3.58 -9.96 -6.22
CA ARG A 39 -3.20 -8.66 -5.67
C ARG A 39 -4.28 -8.15 -4.72
N ASP A 40 -5.54 -8.20 -5.11
CA ASP A 40 -6.64 -7.69 -4.28
C ASP A 40 -6.87 -8.54 -3.03
N LEU A 41 -6.72 -9.87 -3.13
CA LEU A 41 -6.75 -10.77 -1.97
C LEU A 41 -5.64 -10.44 -0.97
N GLN A 42 -4.40 -10.25 -1.46
CA GLN A 42 -3.27 -9.88 -0.62
C GLN A 42 -3.45 -8.51 0.04
N VAL A 43 -3.97 -7.53 -0.69
CA VAL A 43 -4.28 -6.20 -0.13
C VAL A 43 -5.34 -6.30 0.95
N LYS A 44 -6.42 -7.08 0.74
CA LYS A 44 -7.46 -7.31 1.75
C LYS A 44 -6.88 -7.96 3.01
N ALA A 45 -6.05 -8.99 2.85
CA ALA A 45 -5.39 -9.68 3.95
C ALA A 45 -4.46 -8.74 4.74
N LEU A 46 -3.61 -7.97 4.05
CA LEU A 46 -2.75 -6.97 4.66
C LEU A 46 -3.54 -5.93 5.46
N MET A 47 -4.64 -5.44 4.90
CA MET A 47 -5.49 -4.45 5.58
C MET A 47 -6.21 -5.04 6.79
N ALA A 48 -6.59 -6.32 6.74
CA ALA A 48 -7.17 -7.03 7.88
C ALA A 48 -6.15 -7.17 9.02
N ALA A 49 -4.93 -7.63 8.73
CA ALA A 49 -3.84 -7.74 9.70
C ALA A 49 -3.53 -6.40 10.36
N ARG A 50 -3.39 -5.32 9.57
CA ARG A 50 -3.15 -3.96 10.09
C ARG A 50 -4.27 -3.47 11.03
N ARG A 51 -5.54 -3.82 10.74
CA ARG A 51 -6.66 -3.51 11.62
C ARG A 51 -6.61 -4.32 12.91
N ALA A 52 -6.25 -5.60 12.83
CA ALA A 52 -6.08 -6.46 14.01
C ALA A 52 -4.99 -5.93 14.94
N VAL A 53 -3.83 -5.53 14.40
CA VAL A 53 -2.75 -4.89 15.18
C VAL A 53 -3.26 -3.62 15.86
N ARG A 54 -3.95 -2.74 15.12
CA ARG A 54 -4.52 -1.51 15.69
C ARG A 54 -5.49 -1.82 16.83
N ALA A 55 -6.37 -2.80 16.65
CA ALA A 55 -7.36 -3.17 17.68
C ALA A 55 -6.67 -3.70 18.94
N ALA A 56 -5.69 -4.60 18.78
CA ALA A 56 -4.94 -5.16 19.89
C ALA A 56 -4.17 -4.08 20.69
N LEU A 57 -3.56 -3.11 20.00
CA LEU A 57 -2.89 -1.98 20.65
C LEU A 57 -3.89 -1.05 21.36
N ALA A 58 -5.10 -0.89 20.84
CA ALA A 58 -6.12 -0.04 21.45
C ALA A 58 -6.70 -0.63 22.75
N THR A 59 -6.68 -1.95 22.89
CA THR A 59 -7.16 -2.67 24.08
C THR A 59 -6.04 -3.17 24.99
N ASP A 60 -4.79 -2.82 24.70
CA ASP A 60 -3.58 -3.31 25.38
C ASP A 60 -3.58 -4.84 25.56
N ASP A 61 -3.99 -5.57 24.51
CA ASP A 61 -4.04 -7.04 24.51
C ASP A 61 -2.78 -7.63 23.84
N PRO A 62 -1.77 -8.04 24.63
CA PRO A 62 -0.53 -8.59 24.09
C PRO A 62 -0.73 -9.94 23.38
N LYS A 63 -1.77 -10.70 23.73
CA LYS A 63 -2.07 -11.98 23.08
C LYS A 63 -2.67 -11.74 21.70
N ALA A 64 -3.63 -10.82 21.59
CA ALA A 64 -4.19 -10.41 20.30
C ALA A 64 -3.12 -9.77 19.41
N LEU A 65 -2.22 -8.97 19.98
CA LEU A 65 -1.14 -8.32 19.22
C LEU A 65 -0.19 -9.34 18.60
N LYS A 66 0.16 -10.41 19.33
CA LYS A 66 1.02 -11.49 18.82
C LYS A 66 0.33 -12.32 17.72
N ALA A 67 -1.00 -12.38 17.72
CA ALA A 67 -1.78 -13.15 16.75
C ALA A 67 -2.18 -12.35 15.49
N ALA A 68 -1.98 -11.03 15.51
CA ALA A 68 -2.35 -10.10 14.44
C ALA A 68 -1.27 -9.96 13.36
#